data_AF-A0A3R8VIS3-F1
#
_entry.id   AF-A0A3R8VIS3-F1
#
_cell.length_a   1.000
_cell.length_b   1.000
_cell.length_c   1.000
_cell.angle_alpha   90.00
_cell.angle_beta   90.00
_cell.angle_gamma   90.00
#
_symmetry.space_group_name_H-M   'P 1'
#
loop_
_entity.id
_entity.type
_entity.pdbx_description
1 polymer ?
#
loop_
_entity_poly.entity_id
_entity_poly.type
_entity_poly.pdbx_seq_one_letter_code
_entity_poly.pdbx_strand_id
1 'polypeptide(L)'
;MTALPTVADVAAEAEFQLMVAKDNLIWLSSLVRAVHLSHTHDRGLHADSLASLAQFLDDTGFSGVDSEIDRFRQIHKDHSAPQKPTPAKRGAGGAV
;
A
#
# COMPACT_ATOMS: atom_id res chain seq x y z
N MET A 1 -2.13 14.31 24.44
CA MET A 1 -3.29 13.56 23.90
C MET A 1 -3.34 13.86 22.41
N THR A 2 -2.94 12.93 21.56
CA THR A 2 -3.09 13.06 20.11
C THR A 2 -4.54 12.79 19.75
N ALA A 3 -5.19 13.73 19.06
CA ALA A 3 -6.56 13.56 18.59
C ALA A 3 -6.63 12.39 17.60
N LEU A 4 -7.72 11.62 17.64
CA LEU A 4 -7.96 10.56 16.67
C LEU A 4 -8.11 11.18 15.26
N PRO A 5 -7.46 10.60 14.23
CA PRO A 5 -7.54 11.13 12.88
C PRO A 5 -8.99 11.09 12.37
N THR A 6 -9.39 12.15 11.67
CA THR A 6 -10.70 12.21 11.03
C THR A 6 -10.71 11.36 9.76
N VAL A 7 -11.91 11.04 9.26
CA VAL A 7 -12.06 10.35 7.96
C VAL A 7 -11.41 11.14 6.83
N ALA A 8 -11.43 12.48 6.89
CA ALA A 8 -10.78 13.34 5.90
C ALA A 8 -9.25 13.20 5.94
N ASP A 9 -8.66 13.09 7.13
CA ASP A 9 -7.22 12.90 7.29
C ASP A 9 -6.77 11.55 6.71
N VAL A 10 -7.54 10.49 6.96
CA VAL A 10 -7.26 9.14 6.41
C VAL A 10 -7.42 9.12 4.89
N ALA A 11 -8.42 9.82 4.34
CA ALA A 11 -8.63 9.91 2.91
C ALA A 11 -7.49 10.66 2.19
N ALA A 12 -7.02 11.78 2.77
CA ALA A 12 -5.90 12.54 2.23
C ALA A 12 -4.59 11.74 2.25
N GLU A 13 -4.34 10.98 3.32
CA GLU A 13 -3.20 10.06 3.39
C GLU A 13 -3.31 8.96 2.32
N ALA A 14 -4.48 8.34 2.16
CA ALA A 14 -4.68 7.31 1.14
C ALA A 14 -4.43 7.85 -0.28
N GLU A 15 -4.89 9.07 -0.57
CA GLU A 15 -4.62 9.74 -1.85
C GLU A 15 -3.13 9.97 -2.07
N PHE A 16 -2.42 10.46 -1.05
CA PHE A 16 -0.96 10.63 -1.11
C PHE A 16 -0.23 9.32 -1.41
N GLN A 17 -0.57 8.25 -0.69
CA GLN A 17 0.05 6.94 -0.89
C GLN A 17 -0.22 6.38 -2.30
N LEU A 18 -1.42 6.61 -2.86
CA LEU A 18 -1.74 6.24 -4.24
C LEU A 18 -0.92 7.01 -5.27
N MET A 19 -0.65 8.29 -5.04
CA MET A 19 0.22 9.09 -5.91
C MET A 19 1.67 8.58 -5.88
N VAL A 20 2.21 8.30 -4.69
CA VAL A 20 3.56 7.73 -4.54
C VAL A 20 3.66 6.37 -5.23
N ALA A 21 2.67 5.49 -5.03
CA ALA A 21 2.62 4.19 -5.69
C ALA A 21 2.61 4.32 -7.23
N LYS A 22 1.87 5.28 -7.77
CA LYS A 22 1.85 5.57 -9.20
C LYS A 22 3.23 5.98 -9.72
N ASP A 23 3.92 6.88 -9.02
CA ASP A 23 5.25 7.35 -9.43
C ASP A 23 6.28 6.21 -9.39
N ASN A 24 6.24 5.37 -8.35
CA ASN A 24 7.06 4.16 -8.27
C ASN A 24 6.82 3.21 -9.44
N LEU A 25 5.56 2.98 -9.84
CA LEU A 25 5.24 2.17 -11.02
C LEU A 25 5.78 2.77 -12.31
N ILE A 26 5.74 4.09 -12.47
CA ILE A 26 6.30 4.79 -13.63
C ILE A 26 7.82 4.56 -13.69
N TRP A 27 8.52 4.72 -12.58
CA TRP A 27 9.97 4.49 -12.50
C TRP A 27 10.35 3.05 -12.80
N LEU A 28 9.68 2.07 -12.18
CA LEU A 28 9.90 0.65 -12.45
C LEU A 28 9.65 0.30 -13.92
N SER A 29 8.57 0.83 -14.51
CA SER A 29 8.28 0.62 -15.94
C SER A 29 9.37 1.21 -16.86
N SER A 30 9.94 2.34 -16.47
CA SER A 30 11.02 3.00 -17.21
C SER A 30 12.33 2.21 -17.10
N LEU A 31 12.63 1.64 -15.94
CA LEU A 31 13.78 0.77 -15.73
C LEU A 31 13.69 -0.50 -16.58
N VAL A 32 12.53 -1.16 -16.61
CA VAL A 32 12.29 -2.33 -17.47
C VAL A 32 12.53 -1.99 -18.95
N ARG A 33 12.03 -0.83 -19.40
CA ARG A 33 12.28 -0.35 -20.78
C ARG A 33 13.76 -0.09 -21.04
N ALA A 34 14.48 0.48 -20.09
CA ALA A 34 15.92 0.73 -20.21
C ALA A 34 16.72 -0.57 -20.32
N VAL A 35 16.40 -1.58 -19.51
CA VAL A 35 16.99 -2.93 -19.60
C VAL A 35 16.74 -3.53 -20.98
N HIS A 36 15.49 -3.48 -21.45
CA HIS A 36 15.12 -4.00 -22.76
C HIS A 36 15.85 -3.29 -23.90
N LEU A 37 15.93 -1.95 -23.86
CA LEU A 37 16.63 -1.15 -24.85
C LEU A 37 18.12 -1.48 -24.88
N SER A 38 18.76 -1.55 -23.71
CA SER A 38 20.19 -1.89 -23.63
C SER A 38 20.46 -3.29 -24.19
N HIS A 39 19.63 -4.27 -23.84
CA HIS A 39 19.75 -5.63 -24.35
C HIS A 39 19.60 -5.70 -25.89
N THR A 40 18.69 -4.92 -26.46
CA THR A 40 18.34 -4.99 -27.89
C THR A 40 19.18 -4.09 -28.79
N HIS A 41 19.67 -2.94 -28.30
CA HIS A 41 20.32 -1.93 -29.12
C HIS A 41 21.80 -1.70 -28.77
N ASP A 42 22.18 -1.82 -27.49
CA ASP A 42 23.56 -1.57 -27.02
C ASP A 42 24.35 -2.86 -26.75
N ARG A 43 23.92 -3.98 -27.34
CA ARG A 43 24.47 -5.33 -27.11
C ARG A 43 24.52 -5.74 -25.63
N GLY A 44 23.59 -5.21 -24.83
CA GLY A 44 23.51 -5.48 -23.40
C GLY A 44 24.53 -4.75 -22.53
N LEU A 45 25.24 -3.73 -23.05
CA LEU A 45 26.30 -3.01 -22.31
C LEU A 45 25.90 -2.56 -20.90
N HIS A 46 24.63 -2.20 -20.70
CA HIS A 46 24.11 -1.70 -19.42
C HIS A 46 23.08 -2.64 -18.79
N ALA A 47 22.75 -3.76 -19.43
CA ALA A 47 21.67 -4.65 -18.98
C ALA A 47 21.95 -5.21 -17.58
N ASP A 48 23.18 -5.66 -17.31
CA ASP A 48 23.56 -6.24 -16.01
C ASP A 48 23.54 -5.21 -14.87
N SER A 49 24.05 -4.00 -15.13
CA SER A 49 24.01 -2.90 -14.15
C SER A 49 22.58 -2.45 -13.84
N LEU A 50 21.71 -2.39 -14.87
CA LEU A 50 20.31 -2.03 -14.70
C LEU A 50 19.51 -3.14 -13.99
N ALA A 51 19.81 -4.41 -14.26
CA ALA A 51 19.25 -5.53 -13.51
C ALA A 51 19.70 -5.52 -12.04
N SER A 52 20.97 -5.22 -11.79
CA SER A 52 21.50 -5.04 -10.43
C SER A 52 20.84 -3.87 -9.69
N LEU A 53 20.55 -2.77 -10.40
CA LEU A 53 19.77 -1.67 -9.84
C LEU A 53 18.35 -2.11 -9.49
N ALA A 54 17.68 -2.87 -10.35
CA ALA A 54 16.35 -3.41 -10.05
C ALA A 54 16.36 -4.29 -8.79
N GLN A 55 17.37 -5.16 -8.64
CA GLN A 55 17.53 -5.99 -7.45
C GLN A 55 17.77 -5.13 -6.19
N PHE A 56 18.64 -4.12 -6.27
CA PHE A 56 18.89 -3.22 -5.14
C PHE A 56 17.63 -2.48 -4.69
N LEU A 57 16.80 -2.04 -5.64
CA LEU A 57 15.53 -1.36 -5.31
C LEU A 57 14.53 -2.31 -4.63
N ASP A 58 14.51 -3.58 -5.03
CA ASP A 58 13.71 -4.63 -4.37
C ASP A 58 14.22 -4.89 -2.95
N ASP A 59 15.53 -5.14 -2.79
CA ASP A 59 16.18 -5.44 -1.52
C ASP A 59 16.03 -4.32 -0.48
N THR A 60 15.98 -3.07 -0.94
CA THR A 60 15.83 -1.89 -0.07
C THR A 60 14.38 -1.52 0.23
N GLY A 61 13.41 -2.26 -0.34
CA GLY A 61 12.00 -1.94 -0.19
C GLY A 61 11.66 -0.57 -0.78
N PHE A 62 12.27 -0.21 -1.91
CA PHE A 62 12.19 1.10 -2.55
C PHE A 62 10.77 1.67 -2.68
N SER A 63 9.78 0.79 -2.83
CA SER A 63 8.40 1.21 -2.96
C SER A 63 7.75 1.66 -1.63
N GLY A 64 8.28 1.21 -0.49
CA GLY A 64 7.68 1.40 0.84
C GLY A 64 6.28 0.78 0.99
N VAL A 65 5.84 0.02 -0.03
CA VAL A 65 4.44 -0.40 -0.18
C VAL A 65 4.05 -1.38 0.92
N ASP A 66 4.93 -2.30 1.31
CA ASP A 66 4.62 -3.26 2.37
C ASP A 66 4.40 -2.59 3.74
N SER A 67 5.22 -1.60 4.08
CA SER A 67 5.04 -0.84 5.33
C SER A 67 3.74 -0.03 5.34
N GLU A 68 3.34 0.55 4.22
CA GLU A 68 2.08 1.30 4.12
C GLU A 68 0.88 0.36 4.11
N ILE A 69 0.97 -0.81 3.47
CA ILE A 69 -0.04 -1.88 3.56
C ILE A 69 -0.25 -2.29 5.03
N ASP A 70 0.84 -2.49 5.78
CA ASP A 70 0.75 -2.87 7.18
C ASP A 70 0.17 -1.74 8.05
N ARG A 71 0.50 -0.48 7.75
CA ARG A 71 -0.11 0.70 8.39
C ARG A 71 -1.63 0.76 8.12
N PHE A 72 -2.07 0.57 6.89
CA PHE A 72 -3.51 0.53 6.55
C PHE A 72 -4.22 -0.65 7.22
N ARG A 73 -3.59 -1.83 7.29
CA ARG A 73 -4.14 -2.97 8.03
C ARG A 73 -4.28 -2.66 9.52
N GLN A 74 -3.31 -1.96 10.10
CA GLN A 74 -3.36 -1.56 11.50
C GLN A 74 -4.48 -0.54 11.75
N ILE A 75 -4.61 0.48 10.89
CA ILE A 75 -5.73 1.44 10.93
C ILE A 75 -7.07 0.70 10.85
N HIS A 76 -7.22 -0.26 9.94
CA HIS A 76 -8.44 -1.07 9.82
C HIS A 76 -8.74 -1.88 11.09
N LYS A 77 -7.73 -2.48 11.72
CA LYS A 77 -7.91 -3.19 13.00
C LYS A 77 -8.32 -2.24 14.13
N ASP A 78 -7.68 -1.08 14.22
CA ASP A 78 -7.87 -0.11 15.31
C ASP A 78 -9.18 0.68 15.17
N HIS A 79 -9.65 0.89 13.93
CA HIS A 79 -10.84 1.68 13.60
C HIS A 79 -11.96 0.86 12.95
N SER A 80 -11.92 -0.47 13.07
CA SER A 80 -13.03 -1.33 12.67
C SER A 80 -14.33 -0.79 13.29
N ALA A 81 -15.30 -0.47 12.42
CA ALA A 81 -16.51 0.27 12.79
C ALA A 81 -17.18 -0.34 14.03
N PRO A 82 -17.78 0.49 14.92
CA PRO A 82 -18.48 -0.03 16.10
C PRO A 82 -19.47 -1.11 15.68
N GLN A 83 -19.16 -2.36 16.03
CA GLN A 83 -20.07 -3.47 15.82
C GLN A 83 -21.32 -3.13 16.64
N LYS A 84 -22.47 -2.95 15.98
CA LYS A 84 -23.74 -2.74 16.69
C LYS A 84 -23.86 -3.83 17.76
N PRO A 85 -24.12 -3.49 19.03
CA PRO A 85 -24.32 -4.50 20.05
C PRO A 85 -25.43 -5.43 19.58
N THR A 86 -25.14 -6.73 19.54
CA THR A 86 -26.12 -7.78 19.24
C THR A 86 -27.36 -7.52 20.10
N PRO A 87 -28.54 -7.26 19.50
CA PRO A 87 -29.72 -6.98 20.31
C PRO A 87 -30.00 -8.19 21.20
N ALA A 88 -29.94 -7.99 22.51
CA ALA A 88 -30.35 -9.01 23.46
C ALA A 88 -31.78 -9.43 23.12
N LYS A 89 -32.02 -10.74 22.93
CA LYS A 89 -33.36 -11.31 22.77
C LYS A 89 -34.21 -10.91 23.97
N ARG A 90 -34.96 -9.83 23.86
CA ARG A 90 -36.01 -9.43 24.80
C ARG A 90 -37.32 -9.97 24.26
N GLY A 91 -37.80 -11.07 24.83
CA GLY A 91 -39.11 -11.60 24.49
C GLY A 91 -39.28 -13.09 24.80
N ALA A 92 -39.54 -13.41 26.07
CA ALA A 92 -40.37 -14.54 26.47
C ALA A 92 -40.90 -14.30 27.90
N GLY A 93 -41.50 -13.13 28.12
CA GLY A 93 -42.43 -12.92 29.22
C GLY A 93 -43.84 -13.17 28.69
N GLY A 94 -44.22 -14.45 28.58
CA GLY A 94 -45.59 -14.85 28.30
C GLY A 94 -46.31 -15.04 29.62
N ALA A 95 -47.19 -14.11 29.96
CA ALA A 95 -48.17 -14.27 31.01
C ALA A 95 -49.18 -15.35 30.60
N VAL A 96 -49.37 -16.36 31.45
CA VAL A 96 -50.67 -16.95 31.82
C VAL A 96 -50.56 -17.44 33.25
#